data_AF-K9Q822-F1
#
_entry.id   AF-K9Q822-F1
#
_cell.length_a   1.000
_cell.length_b   1.000
_cell.length_c   1.000
_cell.angle_alpha   90.00
_cell.angle_beta   90.00
_cell.angle_gamma   90.00
#
_symmetry.space_group_name_H-M   'P 1'
#
loop_
_entity.id
_entity.type
_entity.pdbx_description
1 polymer ?
#
loop_
_entity_poly.entity_id
_entity_poly.type
_entity_poly.pdbx_seq_one_letter_code
_entity_poly.pdbx_strand_id
1 'polypeptide(L)'
;MADCHKLFLEFNTFIALNSKRKEGLRVSRNAVRDKIRRYFQDKQNGFVPKFHGQGSFMMNTIIEPLDGEFDIDDGIYFKVETQPVKSVSTFHQWIWEAVNGQTKQEPIDKQTCVRIVYTRQYHIDLPIYYVIEGQTPYLAHKAKGWIQSDPREFIKWFNKKADNEGQLKRIVRYLKAWSDYRKGDLPSGLIFSILAANNIVFDERDDVAFYQTLLNIKRNLEWNFVCYRPTTPAYENLLEDYSKTKKNYFLGQLSSFIESAKTALDDNTSQRDACKAWQRHFGKDRFPFESEEFIEDYYQLDLRYKLTIDCRVTQAGFRTYSLKQMFSKKLPLLPNKKLEFYIVDFNAPEPFKVKWKVRNVGNEAIRRRQIRGQIVKDSGNYRINESSNFHGSHFVECYLIKNNFCVARARIDVPIKLPE
;
A
#
# COMPACT_ATOMS: atom_id res chain seq x y z
N MET A 1 10.25 1.92 -24.77
CA MET A 1 9.31 1.57 -23.70
C MET A 1 9.56 2.38 -22.42
N ALA A 2 8.55 3.04 -21.88
CA ALA A 2 8.59 3.55 -20.50
C ALA A 2 8.71 2.37 -19.51
N ASP A 3 9.47 2.57 -18.42
CA ASP A 3 9.62 1.57 -17.36
C ASP A 3 9.04 2.11 -16.06
N CYS A 4 7.85 1.63 -15.70
CA CYS A 4 7.16 2.02 -14.49
C CYS A 4 7.38 1.03 -13.33
N HIS A 5 8.25 0.02 -13.47
CA HIS A 5 8.44 -1.01 -12.45
C HIS A 5 8.77 -0.43 -11.07
N LYS A 6 9.71 0.52 -11.00
CA LYS A 6 10.09 1.20 -9.75
C LYS A 6 8.90 1.97 -9.15
N LEU A 7 8.07 2.60 -9.97
CA LEU A 7 6.87 3.31 -9.53
C LEU A 7 5.83 2.36 -8.95
N PHE A 8 5.69 1.15 -9.51
CA PHE A 8 4.83 0.10 -8.95
C PHE A 8 5.35 -0.40 -7.59
N LEU A 9 6.65 -0.65 -7.44
CA LEU A 9 7.23 -1.05 -6.16
C LEU A 9 7.08 0.05 -5.08
N GLU A 10 7.21 1.30 -5.48
CA GLU A 10 6.97 2.45 -4.61
C GLU A 10 5.49 2.57 -4.25
N PHE A 11 4.60 2.45 -5.23
CA PHE A 11 3.15 2.42 -5.02
C PHE A 11 2.75 1.29 -4.06
N ASN A 12 3.33 0.10 -4.22
CA ASN A 12 3.14 -1.03 -3.32
C ASN A 12 3.52 -0.68 -1.88
N THR A 13 4.64 0.03 -1.70
CA THR A 13 5.09 0.49 -0.37
C THR A 13 4.11 1.49 0.24
N PHE A 14 3.54 2.37 -0.59
CA PHE A 14 2.53 3.35 -0.17
C PHE A 14 1.19 2.70 0.23
N ILE A 15 0.69 1.74 -0.56
CA ILE A 15 -0.61 1.11 -0.30
C ILE A 15 -0.53 -0.03 0.70
N ALA A 16 0.63 -0.64 0.93
CA ALA A 16 0.75 -1.76 1.86
C ALA A 16 0.67 -1.26 3.31
N LEU A 17 -0.04 -2.00 4.16
CA LEU A 17 -0.09 -1.69 5.58
C LEU A 17 1.31 -1.81 6.20
N ASN A 18 1.79 -0.71 6.79
CA ASN A 18 3.14 -0.63 7.36
C ASN A 18 3.35 -1.55 8.58
N SER A 19 4.62 -1.86 8.88
CA SER A 19 5.01 -2.80 9.95
C SER A 19 4.57 -2.35 11.35
N LYS A 20 4.70 -1.06 11.69
CA LYS A 20 4.29 -0.52 12.99
C LYS A 20 2.79 -0.68 13.22
N ARG A 21 1.97 -0.43 12.20
CA ARG A 21 0.54 -0.67 12.26
C ARG A 21 0.25 -2.15 12.39
N LYS A 22 0.84 -3.01 11.55
CA LYS A 22 0.70 -4.47 11.67
C LYS A 22 0.99 -4.98 13.08
N GLU A 23 1.97 -4.40 13.77
CA GLU A 23 2.28 -4.75 15.14
C GLU A 23 1.19 -4.31 16.13
N GLY A 24 0.72 -3.06 16.05
CA GLY A 24 -0.42 -2.60 16.85
C GLY A 24 -1.68 -3.47 16.67
N LEU A 25 -1.94 -3.92 15.44
CA LEU A 25 -3.03 -4.84 15.15
C LEU A 25 -2.86 -6.21 15.81
N ARG A 26 -1.64 -6.74 15.87
CA ARG A 26 -1.35 -8.00 16.57
C ARG A 26 -1.60 -7.85 18.06
N VAL A 27 -1.18 -6.73 18.66
CA VAL A 27 -1.40 -6.45 20.08
C VAL A 27 -2.90 -6.44 20.40
N SER A 28 -3.70 -5.67 19.65
CA SER A 28 -5.15 -5.61 19.88
C SER A 28 -5.85 -6.94 19.64
N ARG A 29 -5.49 -7.66 18.59
CA ARG A 29 -6.00 -9.02 18.34
C ARG A 29 -5.67 -9.96 19.49
N ASN A 30 -4.44 -9.95 19.99
CA ASN A 30 -4.02 -10.81 21.09
C ASN A 30 -4.78 -10.48 22.39
N ALA A 31 -5.03 -9.21 22.68
CA ALA A 31 -5.86 -8.80 23.82
C ALA A 31 -7.29 -9.34 23.73
N VAL A 32 -7.90 -9.33 22.54
CA VAL A 32 -9.21 -9.95 22.28
C VAL A 32 -9.17 -11.46 22.53
N ARG A 33 -8.15 -12.16 22.02
CA ARG A 33 -7.97 -13.60 22.26
C ARG A 33 -7.88 -13.91 23.76
N ASP A 34 -7.14 -13.13 24.54
CA ASP A 34 -7.01 -13.34 25.98
C ASP A 34 -8.32 -13.12 26.72
N LYS A 35 -9.09 -12.09 26.34
CA LYS A 35 -10.41 -11.83 26.92
C LYS A 35 -11.38 -12.99 26.66
N ILE A 36 -11.39 -13.52 25.44
CA ILE A 36 -12.23 -14.68 25.07
C ILE A 36 -11.79 -15.93 25.82
N ARG A 37 -10.48 -16.17 25.99
CA ARG A 37 -9.99 -17.30 26.80
C ARG A 37 -10.48 -17.24 28.23
N ARG A 38 -10.35 -16.08 28.88
CA ARG A 38 -10.82 -15.89 30.27
C ARG A 38 -12.32 -16.11 30.40
N TYR A 39 -13.10 -15.53 29.49
CA TYR A 39 -14.56 -15.73 29.49
C TYR A 39 -14.96 -17.21 29.44
N PHE A 40 -14.34 -18.03 28.57
CA PHE A 40 -14.64 -19.46 28.50
C PHE A 40 -14.08 -20.28 29.67
N GLN A 41 -12.96 -19.85 30.27
CA GLN A 41 -12.44 -20.42 31.52
C GLN A 41 -13.44 -20.20 32.67
N ASP A 42 -13.96 -18.99 32.82
CA ASP A 42 -14.90 -18.63 33.89
C ASP A 42 -16.28 -19.28 33.68
N LYS A 43 -16.73 -19.39 32.42
CA LYS A 43 -18.03 -19.97 32.09
C LYS A 43 -18.11 -21.48 32.31
N GLN A 44 -16.96 -22.17 32.32
CA GLN A 44 -16.83 -23.62 32.57
C GLN A 44 -17.84 -24.50 31.79
N ASN A 45 -18.18 -24.11 30.56
CA ASN A 45 -19.22 -24.77 29.76
C ASN A 45 -18.70 -25.92 28.88
N GLY A 46 -17.47 -26.39 29.12
CA GLY A 46 -16.83 -27.48 28.37
C GLY A 46 -16.21 -27.07 27.03
N PHE A 47 -16.28 -25.80 26.62
CA PHE A 47 -15.70 -25.33 25.36
C PHE A 47 -14.40 -24.56 25.58
N VAL A 48 -13.34 -24.92 24.84
CA VAL A 48 -12.04 -24.23 24.90
C VAL A 48 -11.72 -23.61 23.54
N PRO A 49 -11.67 -22.26 23.43
CA PRO A 49 -11.40 -21.60 22.17
C PRO A 49 -9.92 -21.68 21.79
N LYS A 50 -9.67 -21.96 20.51
CA LYS A 50 -8.39 -21.77 19.81
C LYS A 50 -8.56 -20.68 18.75
N PHE A 51 -7.46 -20.13 18.26
CA PHE A 51 -7.50 -18.99 17.35
C PHE A 51 -6.57 -19.18 16.17
N HIS A 52 -7.01 -18.76 14.98
CA HIS A 52 -6.18 -18.73 13.79
C HIS A 52 -6.54 -17.50 12.95
N GLY A 53 -5.54 -16.68 12.64
CA GLY A 53 -5.76 -15.52 11.78
C GLY A 53 -6.15 -15.95 10.38
N GLN A 54 -6.91 -15.13 9.66
CA GLN A 54 -7.26 -15.41 8.28
C GLN A 54 -7.30 -14.15 7.41
N GLY A 55 -7.74 -14.31 6.16
CA GLY A 55 -7.95 -13.20 5.25
C GLY A 55 -6.66 -12.50 4.81
N SER A 56 -6.83 -11.25 4.37
CA SER A 56 -5.77 -10.50 3.69
C SER A 56 -4.59 -10.14 4.59
N PHE A 57 -4.80 -10.04 5.89
CA PHE A 57 -3.72 -9.84 6.86
C PHE A 57 -2.74 -11.01 6.84
N MET A 58 -3.25 -12.25 6.88
CA MET A 58 -2.41 -13.46 6.89
C MET A 58 -1.77 -13.78 5.55
N MET A 59 -2.42 -13.42 4.43
CA MET A 59 -1.85 -13.56 3.09
C MET A 59 -0.84 -12.45 2.75
N ASN A 60 -0.65 -11.48 3.64
CA ASN A 60 0.13 -10.27 3.41
C ASN A 60 -0.37 -9.50 2.17
N THR A 61 -1.69 -9.43 1.94
CA THR A 61 -2.31 -8.69 0.83
C THR A 61 -3.22 -7.57 1.32
N ILE A 62 -3.13 -7.23 2.61
CA ILE A 62 -3.83 -6.07 3.20
C ILE A 62 -3.27 -4.76 2.64
N ILE A 63 -4.16 -3.81 2.35
CA ILE A 63 -3.84 -2.45 1.92
C ILE A 63 -4.24 -1.44 3.00
N GLU A 64 -3.68 -0.24 2.96
CA GLU A 64 -4.19 0.93 3.67
C GLU A 64 -5.31 1.56 2.82
N PRO A 65 -6.58 1.41 3.24
CA PRO A 65 -7.74 1.87 2.46
C PRO A 65 -7.89 3.39 2.55
N LEU A 66 -8.57 3.99 1.57
CA LEU A 66 -8.69 5.45 1.48
C LEU A 66 -9.61 6.06 2.54
N ASP A 67 -10.61 5.32 3.01
CA ASP A 67 -11.48 5.71 4.12
C ASP A 67 -10.86 5.44 5.50
N GLY A 68 -9.74 4.71 5.54
CA GLY A 68 -9.01 4.36 6.75
C GLY A 68 -9.54 3.12 7.49
N GLU A 69 -10.60 2.47 7.01
CA GLU A 69 -11.20 1.30 7.67
C GLU A 69 -10.79 -0.01 6.99
N PHE A 70 -10.08 -0.87 7.71
CA PHE A 70 -9.74 -2.21 7.25
C PHE A 70 -10.15 -3.27 8.26
N ASP A 71 -10.29 -4.49 7.78
CA ASP A 71 -10.76 -5.63 8.57
C ASP A 71 -9.59 -6.60 8.88
N ILE A 72 -9.55 -7.08 10.12
CA ILE A 72 -8.73 -8.22 10.54
C ILE A 72 -9.65 -9.38 10.83
N ASP A 73 -9.47 -10.47 10.09
CA ASP A 73 -10.19 -11.70 10.35
C ASP A 73 -9.39 -12.60 11.30
N ASP A 74 -9.95 -12.94 12.46
CA ASP A 74 -9.34 -13.83 13.43
C ASP A 74 -10.31 -14.92 13.89
N GLY A 75 -10.21 -16.09 13.25
CA GLY A 75 -11.14 -17.19 13.47
C GLY A 75 -11.00 -17.81 14.86
N ILE A 76 -12.14 -18.11 15.48
CA ILE A 76 -12.27 -18.81 16.76
C ILE A 76 -12.67 -20.25 16.49
N TYR A 77 -11.90 -21.21 17.00
CA TYR A 77 -12.07 -22.63 16.74
C TYR A 77 -12.30 -23.39 18.04
N PHE A 78 -13.47 -24.00 18.16
CA PHE A 78 -13.80 -24.91 19.26
C PHE A 78 -13.51 -26.35 18.81
N LYS A 79 -12.51 -26.98 19.44
CA LYS A 79 -12.24 -28.40 19.22
C LYS A 79 -13.27 -29.23 19.97
N VAL A 80 -13.93 -30.15 19.27
CA VAL A 80 -15.02 -30.97 19.80
C VAL A 80 -14.92 -32.39 19.25
N GLU A 81 -15.47 -33.37 19.96
CA GLU A 81 -15.50 -34.77 19.49
C GLU A 81 -16.66 -35.02 18.53
N THR A 82 -17.77 -34.30 18.73
CA THR A 82 -18.99 -34.39 17.90
C THR A 82 -19.53 -32.99 17.63
N GLN A 83 -20.49 -32.89 16.70
CA GLN A 83 -21.14 -31.61 16.40
C GLN A 83 -21.75 -31.03 17.70
N PRO A 84 -21.51 -29.74 18.01
CA PRO A 84 -22.04 -29.13 19.23
C PRO A 84 -23.56 -29.19 19.28
N VAL A 85 -24.10 -29.59 20.44
CA VAL A 85 -25.55 -29.56 20.72
C VAL A 85 -26.07 -28.12 20.83
N LYS A 86 -25.19 -27.16 21.15
CA LYS A 86 -25.53 -25.74 21.27
C LYS A 86 -25.68 -25.11 19.88
N SER A 87 -26.67 -24.21 19.76
CA SER A 87 -27.00 -23.58 18.48
C SER A 87 -25.93 -22.58 18.03
N VAL A 88 -25.91 -22.28 16.73
CA VAL A 88 -25.10 -21.19 16.16
C VAL A 88 -25.32 -19.88 16.92
N SER A 89 -26.58 -19.53 17.21
CA SER A 89 -26.92 -18.31 17.97
C SER A 89 -26.30 -18.29 19.36
N THR A 90 -26.24 -19.45 20.04
CA THR A 90 -25.57 -19.55 21.35
C THR A 90 -24.08 -19.26 21.25
N PHE A 91 -23.39 -19.78 20.24
CA PHE A 91 -21.97 -19.48 20.03
C PHE A 91 -21.72 -18.01 19.70
N HIS A 92 -22.54 -17.42 18.83
CA HIS A 92 -22.49 -15.98 18.53
C HIS A 92 -22.68 -15.14 19.80
N GLN A 93 -23.70 -15.46 20.60
CA GLN A 93 -23.96 -14.78 21.87
C GLN A 93 -22.78 -14.89 22.84
N TRP A 94 -22.17 -16.07 22.99
CA TRP A 94 -21.00 -16.23 23.86
C TRP A 94 -19.81 -15.38 23.41
N ILE A 95 -19.52 -15.33 22.10
CA ILE A 95 -18.43 -14.48 21.59
C ILE A 95 -18.77 -13.01 21.77
N TRP A 96 -20.02 -12.61 21.50
CA TRP A 96 -20.50 -11.24 21.72
C TRP A 96 -20.33 -10.81 23.18
N GLU A 97 -20.80 -11.62 24.13
CA GLU A 97 -20.67 -11.37 25.57
C GLU A 97 -19.19 -11.31 25.99
N ALA A 98 -18.37 -12.24 25.50
CA ALA A 98 -16.94 -12.29 25.81
C ALA A 98 -16.19 -11.02 25.40
N VAL A 99 -16.58 -10.40 24.29
CA VAL A 99 -15.89 -9.22 23.75
C VAL A 99 -16.63 -7.90 24.04
N ASN A 100 -17.84 -7.97 24.61
CA ASN A 100 -18.56 -6.77 25.01
C ASN A 100 -17.74 -5.93 26.01
N GLY A 101 -17.74 -4.60 25.83
CA GLY A 101 -16.88 -3.68 26.58
C GLY A 101 -15.38 -3.76 26.24
N GLN A 102 -14.96 -4.46 25.17
CA GLN A 102 -13.58 -4.38 24.66
C GLN A 102 -13.27 -2.98 24.11
N THR A 103 -14.27 -2.38 23.47
CA THR A 103 -14.25 -1.03 22.91
C THR A 103 -15.44 -0.23 23.48
N LYS A 104 -15.44 1.09 23.28
CA LYS A 104 -16.59 1.93 23.65
C LYS A 104 -17.85 1.62 22.83
N GLN A 105 -17.67 1.14 21.61
CA GLN A 105 -18.77 0.66 20.78
C GLN A 105 -19.02 -0.81 21.07
N GLU A 106 -20.30 -1.19 21.10
CA GLU A 106 -20.71 -2.58 21.26
C GLU A 106 -20.27 -3.43 20.06
N PRO A 107 -20.01 -4.73 20.27
CA PRO A 107 -19.72 -5.63 19.16
C PRO A 107 -20.95 -5.78 18.24
N ILE A 108 -20.71 -5.93 16.94
CA ILE A 108 -21.75 -6.11 15.94
C ILE A 108 -21.83 -7.60 15.58
N ASP A 109 -22.99 -8.21 15.80
CA ASP A 109 -23.23 -9.61 15.45
C ASP A 109 -23.62 -9.76 13.96
N LYS A 110 -22.67 -10.17 13.14
CA LYS A 110 -22.83 -10.40 11.70
C LYS A 110 -23.20 -11.85 11.40
N GLN A 111 -23.40 -12.13 10.12
CA GLN A 111 -23.91 -13.43 9.68
C GLN A 111 -22.99 -14.61 9.97
N THR A 112 -21.68 -14.38 9.94
CA THR A 112 -20.65 -15.42 10.10
C THR A 112 -19.65 -15.12 11.21
N CYS A 113 -19.73 -13.93 11.82
CA CYS A 113 -18.74 -13.46 12.79
C CYS A 113 -19.33 -12.43 13.77
N VAL A 114 -18.64 -12.22 14.88
CA VAL A 114 -18.82 -11.06 15.75
C VAL A 114 -17.74 -10.03 15.41
N ARG A 115 -18.13 -8.79 15.10
CA ARG A 115 -17.24 -7.70 14.73
C ARG A 115 -17.00 -6.76 15.91
N ILE A 116 -15.74 -6.48 16.23
CA ILE A 116 -15.33 -5.45 17.20
C ILE A 116 -14.90 -4.19 16.44
N VAL A 117 -15.39 -3.03 16.87
CA VAL A 117 -15.14 -1.74 16.20
C VAL A 117 -14.15 -0.87 16.98
N TYR A 118 -12.96 -0.65 16.42
CA TYR A 118 -11.98 0.31 16.95
C TYR A 118 -12.11 1.65 16.21
N THR A 119 -12.50 2.69 16.93
CA THR A 119 -12.79 4.03 16.37
C THR A 119 -11.68 4.54 15.44
N ARG A 120 -12.02 4.72 14.15
CA ARG A 120 -11.15 5.25 13.08
C ARG A 120 -9.79 4.53 12.93
N GLN A 121 -9.74 3.25 13.30
CA GLN A 121 -8.52 2.46 13.18
C GLN A 121 -8.72 1.21 12.34
N TYR A 122 -9.72 0.36 12.65
CA TYR A 122 -10.00 -0.92 11.97
C TYR A 122 -11.13 -1.70 12.67
N HIS A 123 -11.54 -2.81 12.07
CA HIS A 123 -12.41 -3.82 12.69
C HIS A 123 -11.66 -5.13 12.94
N ILE A 124 -12.05 -5.86 13.99
CA ILE A 124 -11.67 -7.26 14.17
C ILE A 124 -12.92 -8.12 13.99
N ASP A 125 -12.94 -8.93 12.95
CA ASP A 125 -13.97 -9.93 12.69
C ASP A 125 -13.56 -11.26 13.30
N LEU A 126 -14.45 -11.81 14.12
CA LEU A 126 -14.26 -13.08 14.83
C LEU A 126 -15.20 -14.16 14.27
N PRO A 127 -14.89 -14.76 13.11
CA PRO A 127 -15.67 -15.85 12.57
C PRO A 127 -15.54 -17.08 13.47
N ILE A 128 -16.66 -17.78 13.65
CA ILE A 128 -16.78 -18.79 14.70
C ILE A 128 -16.85 -20.17 14.07
N TYR A 129 -16.01 -21.09 14.52
CA TYR A 129 -15.91 -22.43 13.98
C TYR A 129 -15.94 -23.47 15.10
N TYR A 130 -16.46 -24.66 14.80
CA TYR A 130 -16.07 -25.87 15.49
C TYR A 130 -15.21 -26.76 14.58
N VAL A 131 -14.42 -27.65 15.19
CA VAL A 131 -13.57 -28.62 14.47
C VAL A 131 -13.63 -29.96 15.20
N ILE A 132 -13.98 -31.01 14.46
CA ILE A 132 -13.78 -32.40 14.87
C ILE A 132 -12.44 -32.87 14.30
N GLU A 133 -11.68 -33.62 15.08
CA GLU A 133 -10.36 -34.12 14.65
C GLU A 133 -10.47 -34.91 13.33
N GLY A 134 -9.55 -34.65 12.40
CA GLY A 134 -9.56 -35.24 11.05
C GLY A 134 -10.58 -34.64 10.07
N GLN A 135 -11.44 -33.70 10.49
CA GLN A 135 -12.48 -33.12 9.64
C GLN A 135 -12.23 -31.64 9.29
N THR A 136 -12.90 -31.18 8.23
CA THR A 136 -12.99 -29.77 7.88
C THR A 136 -13.72 -28.98 8.97
N PRO A 137 -13.27 -27.75 9.32
CA PRO A 137 -14.01 -26.86 10.21
C PRO A 137 -15.40 -26.51 9.67
N TYR A 138 -16.32 -26.28 10.61
CA TYR A 138 -17.66 -25.81 10.34
C TYR A 138 -17.83 -24.39 10.86
N LEU A 139 -18.10 -23.45 9.96
CA LEU A 139 -18.40 -22.05 10.24
C LEU A 139 -19.83 -21.89 10.74
N ALA A 140 -20.01 -21.12 11.81
CA ALA A 140 -21.29 -20.70 12.35
C ALA A 140 -21.91 -19.64 11.42
N HIS A 141 -22.98 -19.98 10.70
CA HIS A 141 -23.68 -19.04 9.82
C HIS A 141 -25.14 -18.88 10.28
N LYS A 142 -25.53 -17.69 10.73
CA LYS A 142 -26.83 -17.47 11.40
C LYS A 142 -28.05 -17.98 10.61
N ALA A 143 -28.07 -17.84 9.29
CA ALA A 143 -29.18 -18.34 8.45
C ALA A 143 -29.00 -19.76 7.90
N LYS A 144 -27.78 -20.30 7.87
CA LYS A 144 -27.47 -21.59 7.20
C LYS A 144 -27.05 -22.68 8.20
N GLY A 145 -26.98 -22.36 9.48
CA GLY A 145 -26.44 -23.25 10.51
C GLY A 145 -24.93 -23.42 10.36
N TRP A 146 -24.46 -24.65 10.57
CA TRP A 146 -23.05 -25.01 10.48
C TRP A 146 -22.70 -25.37 9.03
N ILE A 147 -21.83 -24.59 8.40
CA ILE A 147 -21.39 -24.83 7.01
C ILE A 147 -19.90 -25.14 6.96
N GLN A 148 -19.49 -26.11 6.15
CA GLN A 148 -18.06 -26.42 5.99
C GLN A 148 -17.32 -25.23 5.38
N SER A 149 -16.21 -24.82 5.99
CA SER A 149 -15.40 -23.70 5.52
C SER A 149 -14.02 -23.75 6.17
N ASP A 150 -12.95 -23.85 5.36
CA ASP A 150 -11.59 -23.85 5.87
C ASP A 150 -10.76 -22.69 5.27
N PRO A 151 -10.69 -21.54 5.97
CA PRO A 151 -9.88 -20.41 5.52
C PRO A 151 -8.36 -20.71 5.57
N ARG A 152 -7.93 -21.75 6.29
CA ARG A 152 -6.53 -22.17 6.36
C ARG A 152 -6.11 -22.86 5.07
N GLU A 153 -7.01 -23.63 4.46
CA GLU A 153 -6.80 -24.17 3.11
C GLU A 153 -6.58 -23.05 2.10
N PHE A 154 -7.41 -22.00 2.16
CA PHE A 154 -7.29 -20.86 1.25
C PHE A 154 -5.92 -20.17 1.34
N ILE A 155 -5.44 -19.92 2.57
CA ILE A 155 -4.12 -19.31 2.80
C ILE A 155 -3.00 -20.21 2.25
N LYS A 156 -3.08 -21.53 2.47
CA LYS A 156 -2.10 -22.50 1.94
C LYS A 156 -2.11 -22.51 0.41
N TRP A 157 -3.31 -22.58 -0.19
CA TRP A 157 -3.50 -22.55 -1.64
C TRP A 157 -2.91 -21.27 -2.25
N PHE A 158 -3.25 -20.10 -1.69
CA PHE A 158 -2.78 -18.82 -2.18
C PHE A 158 -1.25 -18.69 -2.07
N ASN A 159 -0.67 -19.08 -0.92
CA ASN A 159 0.78 -19.02 -0.74
C ASN A 159 1.54 -20.01 -1.63
N LYS A 160 0.94 -21.16 -2.01
CA LYS A 160 1.53 -22.08 -2.99
C LYS A 160 1.61 -21.49 -4.40
N LYS A 161 0.73 -20.53 -4.72
CA LYS A 161 0.73 -19.79 -5.99
C LYS A 161 1.65 -18.57 -5.96
N ALA A 162 2.04 -18.10 -4.78
CA ALA A 162 2.91 -16.95 -4.65
C ALA A 162 4.35 -17.33 -4.97
N ASP A 163 5.03 -16.46 -5.70
CA ASP A 163 6.46 -16.50 -5.92
C ASP A 163 7.24 -16.08 -4.66
N ASN A 164 8.53 -16.41 -4.64
CA ASN A 164 9.42 -16.08 -3.52
C ASN A 164 9.64 -14.57 -3.35
N GLU A 165 9.52 -13.80 -4.44
CA GLU A 165 9.68 -12.34 -4.44
C GLU A 165 8.39 -11.62 -4.02
N GLY A 166 7.27 -12.35 -3.91
CA GLY A 166 5.97 -11.83 -3.53
C GLY A 166 5.28 -10.97 -4.59
N GLN A 167 5.61 -11.11 -5.87
CA GLN A 167 4.95 -10.41 -6.98
C GLN A 167 3.45 -10.69 -6.99
N LEU A 168 2.98 -11.93 -6.80
CA LEU A 168 1.54 -12.22 -6.71
C LEU A 168 0.86 -11.37 -5.61
N LYS A 169 1.52 -11.23 -4.45
CA LYS A 169 1.00 -10.42 -3.34
C LYS A 169 0.95 -8.94 -3.69
N ARG A 170 1.93 -8.43 -4.47
CA ARG A 170 1.92 -7.06 -5.01
C ARG A 170 0.77 -6.86 -5.99
N ILE A 171 0.60 -7.75 -6.97
CA ILE A 171 -0.50 -7.73 -7.94
C ILE A 171 -1.87 -7.68 -7.25
N VAL A 172 -2.10 -8.51 -6.23
CA VAL A 172 -3.35 -8.48 -5.46
C VAL A 172 -3.55 -7.15 -4.74
N ARG A 173 -2.49 -6.55 -4.17
CA ARG A 173 -2.58 -5.22 -3.55
C ARG A 173 -2.90 -4.14 -4.59
N TYR A 174 -2.34 -4.20 -5.79
CA TYR A 174 -2.67 -3.28 -6.89
C TYR A 174 -4.16 -3.37 -7.26
N LEU A 175 -4.69 -4.58 -7.49
CA LEU A 175 -6.12 -4.78 -7.77
C LEU A 175 -7.02 -4.22 -6.66
N LYS A 176 -6.66 -4.45 -5.39
CA LYS A 176 -7.40 -3.92 -4.25
C LYS A 176 -7.33 -2.39 -4.16
N ALA A 177 -6.17 -1.79 -4.41
CA ALA A 177 -6.01 -0.34 -4.41
C ALA A 177 -6.78 0.32 -5.56
N TRP A 178 -6.84 -0.32 -6.72
CA TRP A 178 -7.72 0.10 -7.82
C TRP A 178 -9.19 0.06 -7.39
N SER A 179 -9.64 -1.04 -6.79
CA SER A 179 -11.01 -1.19 -6.27
C SER A 179 -11.38 -0.07 -5.28
N ASP A 180 -10.51 0.14 -4.31
CA ASP A 180 -10.62 1.15 -3.25
C ASP A 180 -10.65 2.59 -3.83
N TYR A 181 -9.87 2.88 -4.88
CA TYR A 181 -9.89 4.19 -5.54
C TYR A 181 -11.17 4.42 -6.36
N ARG A 182 -11.65 3.41 -7.09
CA ARG A 182 -12.82 3.56 -7.97
C ARG A 182 -14.13 3.73 -7.20
N LYS A 183 -14.22 3.20 -5.96
CA LYS A 183 -15.41 3.26 -5.09
C LYS A 183 -16.72 2.81 -5.77
N GLY A 184 -16.63 1.90 -6.73
CA GLY A 184 -17.77 1.32 -7.45
C GLY A 184 -17.98 -0.16 -7.12
N ASP A 185 -18.90 -0.81 -7.83
CA ASP A 185 -19.22 -2.25 -7.72
C ASP A 185 -18.13 -3.14 -8.33
N LEU A 186 -16.88 -2.96 -7.91
CA LEU A 186 -15.77 -3.84 -8.26
C LEU A 186 -15.72 -5.06 -7.31
N PRO A 187 -15.10 -6.17 -7.75
CA PRO A 187 -15.02 -7.38 -6.93
C PRO A 187 -14.38 -7.19 -5.57
N SER A 188 -14.77 -8.08 -4.64
CA SER A 188 -14.17 -8.11 -3.31
C SER A 188 -12.70 -8.52 -3.35
N GLY A 189 -11.97 -8.23 -2.26
CA GLY A 189 -10.56 -8.64 -2.14
C GLY A 189 -10.35 -10.16 -2.22
N LEU A 190 -11.34 -10.96 -1.83
CA LEU A 190 -11.31 -12.42 -2.00
C LEU A 190 -11.35 -12.80 -3.49
N ILE A 191 -12.30 -12.25 -4.23
CA ILE A 191 -12.45 -12.50 -5.67
C ILE A 191 -11.19 -12.04 -6.42
N PHE A 192 -10.67 -10.85 -6.13
CA PHE A 192 -9.42 -10.39 -6.74
C PHE A 192 -8.21 -11.26 -6.40
N SER A 193 -8.15 -11.81 -5.18
CA SER A 193 -7.07 -12.75 -4.81
C SER A 193 -7.14 -14.04 -5.64
N ILE A 194 -8.35 -14.55 -5.89
CA ILE A 194 -8.55 -15.76 -6.71
C ILE A 194 -8.26 -15.48 -8.18
N LEU A 195 -8.84 -14.41 -8.73
CA LEU A 195 -8.65 -14.02 -10.13
C LEU A 195 -7.17 -13.77 -10.43
N ALA A 196 -6.45 -13.06 -9.55
CA ALA A 196 -5.01 -12.86 -9.71
C ALA A 196 -4.24 -14.17 -9.66
N ALA A 197 -4.43 -14.99 -8.62
CA ALA A 197 -3.67 -16.23 -8.45
C ALA A 197 -3.90 -17.26 -9.57
N ASN A 198 -5.07 -17.27 -10.19
CA ASN A 198 -5.38 -18.16 -11.32
C ASN A 198 -4.88 -17.63 -12.68
N ASN A 199 -4.61 -16.33 -12.79
CA ASN A 199 -4.28 -15.68 -14.07
C ASN A 199 -2.92 -14.96 -14.05
N ILE A 200 -2.15 -15.14 -12.97
CA ILE A 200 -0.87 -14.45 -12.75
C ILE A 200 0.09 -14.71 -13.90
N VAL A 201 0.71 -13.64 -14.38
CA VAL A 201 1.88 -13.69 -15.25
C VAL A 201 3.01 -13.06 -14.48
N PHE A 202 4.07 -13.83 -14.24
CA PHE A 202 5.28 -13.32 -13.60
C PHE A 202 6.18 -12.65 -14.63
N ASP A 203 6.81 -11.56 -14.23
CA ASP A 203 7.74 -10.78 -15.05
C ASP A 203 8.74 -10.07 -14.14
N GLU A 204 9.93 -9.73 -14.64
CA GLU A 204 10.89 -8.91 -13.89
C GLU A 204 10.31 -7.53 -13.54
N ARG A 205 9.33 -7.07 -14.34
CA ARG A 205 8.68 -5.78 -14.23
C ARG A 205 7.22 -5.89 -13.79
N ASP A 206 6.93 -5.42 -12.58
CA ASP A 206 5.57 -5.36 -12.02
C ASP A 206 4.52 -4.67 -12.92
N ASP A 207 4.89 -3.63 -13.69
CA ASP A 207 3.97 -2.95 -14.61
C ASP A 207 3.57 -3.86 -15.79
N VAL A 208 4.51 -4.65 -16.29
CA VAL A 208 4.28 -5.67 -17.33
C VAL A 208 3.49 -6.86 -16.76
N ALA A 209 3.93 -7.43 -15.63
CA ALA A 209 3.25 -8.52 -14.94
C ALA A 209 1.78 -8.18 -14.65
N PHE A 210 1.53 -6.96 -14.17
CA PHE A 210 0.18 -6.49 -13.87
C PHE A 210 -0.67 -6.37 -15.13
N TYR A 211 -0.16 -5.75 -16.20
CA TYR A 211 -0.87 -5.64 -17.47
C TYR A 211 -1.25 -7.01 -18.05
N GLN A 212 -0.30 -7.94 -18.10
CA GLN A 212 -0.54 -9.29 -18.64
C GLN A 212 -1.52 -10.09 -17.77
N THR A 213 -1.43 -9.93 -16.45
CA THR A 213 -2.39 -10.56 -15.52
C THR A 213 -3.80 -9.99 -15.71
N LEU A 214 -3.97 -8.68 -15.90
CA LEU A 214 -5.27 -8.07 -16.22
C LEU A 214 -5.84 -8.62 -17.53
N LEU A 215 -5.02 -8.76 -18.57
CA LEU A 215 -5.43 -9.37 -19.85
C LEU A 215 -5.94 -10.80 -19.66
N ASN A 216 -5.23 -11.63 -18.90
CA ASN A 216 -5.66 -13.01 -18.63
C ASN A 216 -6.97 -13.06 -17.82
N ILE A 217 -7.10 -12.21 -16.80
CA ILE A 217 -8.37 -12.08 -16.05
C ILE A 217 -9.52 -11.71 -16.99
N LYS A 218 -9.32 -10.71 -17.88
CA LYS A 218 -10.35 -10.27 -18.82
C LYS A 218 -10.75 -11.40 -19.76
N ARG A 219 -9.79 -12.06 -20.40
CA ARG A 219 -10.04 -13.19 -21.31
C ARG A 219 -10.83 -14.31 -20.63
N ASN A 220 -10.45 -14.68 -19.41
CA ASN A 220 -11.12 -15.74 -18.66
C ASN A 220 -12.58 -15.37 -18.35
N LEU A 221 -12.82 -14.14 -17.88
CA LEU A 221 -14.17 -13.66 -17.54
C LEU A 221 -15.06 -13.39 -18.75
N GLU A 222 -14.47 -13.05 -19.91
CA GLU A 222 -15.20 -12.94 -21.18
C GLU A 222 -15.61 -14.30 -21.73
N TRP A 223 -14.75 -15.32 -21.57
CA TRP A 223 -15.08 -16.70 -21.91
C TRP A 223 -16.19 -17.25 -21.01
N ASN A 224 -16.02 -17.13 -19.70
CA ASN A 224 -17.03 -17.52 -18.74
C ASN A 224 -16.94 -16.64 -17.49
N PHE A 225 -18.01 -15.91 -17.18
CA PHE A 225 -18.02 -14.94 -16.07
C PHE A 225 -18.25 -15.66 -14.73
N VAL A 226 -17.23 -16.37 -14.26
CA VAL A 226 -17.26 -17.17 -13.04
C VAL A 226 -15.98 -16.96 -12.21
N CYS A 227 -16.11 -17.11 -10.89
CA CYS A 227 -14.96 -17.16 -10.00
C CYS A 227 -15.19 -18.25 -8.95
N TYR A 228 -14.79 -19.46 -9.27
CA TYR A 228 -14.93 -20.60 -8.36
C TYR A 228 -13.95 -20.50 -7.19
N ARG A 229 -14.47 -20.70 -5.97
CA ARG A 229 -13.64 -20.83 -4.78
C ARG A 229 -12.76 -22.10 -4.91
N PRO A 230 -11.43 -21.99 -4.74
CA PRO A 230 -10.50 -23.10 -4.94
C PRO A 230 -10.41 -24.07 -3.76
N THR A 231 -10.99 -23.72 -2.61
CA THR A 231 -10.91 -24.45 -1.34
C THR A 231 -12.26 -24.47 -0.64
N THR A 232 -12.39 -25.23 0.45
CA THR A 232 -13.68 -25.49 1.09
C THR A 232 -14.43 -24.21 1.53
N PRO A 233 -15.70 -24.00 1.13
CA PRO A 233 -16.54 -24.83 0.25
C PRO A 233 -16.13 -24.72 -1.22
N ALA A 234 -15.48 -25.76 -1.75
CA ALA A 234 -14.89 -25.73 -3.08
C ALA A 234 -15.99 -25.61 -4.15
N TYR A 235 -15.65 -24.97 -5.26
CA TYR A 235 -16.54 -24.79 -6.43
C TYR A 235 -17.74 -23.86 -6.21
N GLU A 236 -17.85 -23.18 -5.07
CA GLU A 236 -18.75 -22.03 -4.90
C GLU A 236 -18.42 -20.95 -5.93
N ASN A 237 -19.38 -20.54 -6.77
CA ASN A 237 -19.19 -19.45 -7.72
C ASN A 237 -19.43 -18.09 -7.04
N LEU A 238 -18.34 -17.38 -6.73
CA LEU A 238 -18.40 -16.09 -6.03
C LEU A 238 -18.95 -14.94 -6.89
N LEU A 239 -19.22 -15.18 -8.17
CA LEU A 239 -19.81 -14.22 -9.10
C LEU A 239 -21.25 -14.58 -9.50
N GLU A 240 -21.85 -15.62 -8.91
CA GLU A 240 -23.19 -16.11 -9.28
C GLU A 240 -24.27 -15.01 -9.17
N ASP A 241 -24.24 -14.23 -8.09
CA ASP A 241 -25.22 -13.17 -7.82
C ASP A 241 -24.91 -11.84 -8.53
N TYR A 242 -23.93 -11.79 -9.43
CA TYR A 242 -23.63 -10.56 -10.17
C TYR A 242 -24.72 -10.30 -11.22
N SER A 243 -25.46 -9.20 -11.03
CA SER A 243 -26.38 -8.71 -12.05
C SER A 243 -25.66 -8.39 -13.36
N LYS A 244 -26.41 -8.41 -14.48
CA LYS A 244 -25.89 -7.99 -15.79
C LYS A 244 -25.22 -6.62 -15.75
N THR A 245 -25.78 -5.68 -14.98
CA THR A 245 -25.20 -4.35 -14.79
C THR A 245 -23.86 -4.39 -14.06
N LYS A 246 -23.74 -5.15 -12.97
CA LYS A 246 -22.48 -5.30 -12.23
C LYS A 246 -21.41 -6.00 -13.06
N LYS A 247 -21.79 -7.05 -13.79
CA LYS A 247 -20.92 -7.74 -14.76
C LYS A 247 -20.38 -6.76 -15.82
N ASN A 248 -21.26 -6.03 -16.50
CA ASN A 248 -20.87 -5.09 -17.55
C ASN A 248 -20.01 -3.95 -17.00
N TYR A 249 -20.34 -3.44 -15.80
CA TYR A 249 -19.54 -2.44 -15.11
C TYR A 249 -18.12 -2.97 -14.87
N PHE A 250 -17.98 -4.13 -14.25
CA PHE A 250 -16.67 -4.70 -13.96
C PHE A 250 -15.83 -4.94 -15.23
N LEU A 251 -16.41 -5.57 -16.26
CA LEU A 251 -15.70 -5.80 -17.53
C LEU A 251 -15.33 -4.50 -18.25
N GLY A 252 -16.19 -3.48 -18.19
CA GLY A 252 -15.91 -2.15 -18.73
C GLY A 252 -14.77 -1.45 -17.99
N GLN A 253 -14.75 -1.51 -16.66
CA GLN A 253 -13.66 -0.97 -15.84
C GLN A 253 -12.33 -1.69 -16.14
N LEU A 254 -12.37 -3.02 -16.25
CA LEU A 254 -11.20 -3.83 -16.58
C LEU A 254 -10.65 -3.49 -17.98
N SER A 255 -11.54 -3.31 -18.96
CA SER A 255 -11.16 -2.92 -20.32
C SER A 255 -10.50 -1.53 -20.36
N SER A 256 -11.07 -0.56 -19.63
CA SER A 256 -10.48 0.78 -19.53
C SER A 256 -9.11 0.78 -18.86
N PHE A 257 -8.90 -0.09 -17.86
CA PHE A 257 -7.60 -0.24 -17.22
C PHE A 257 -6.59 -0.83 -18.19
N ILE A 258 -6.92 -1.95 -18.83
CA ILE A 258 -6.07 -2.61 -19.81
C ILE A 258 -5.66 -1.68 -20.95
N GLU A 259 -6.57 -0.83 -21.44
CA GLU A 259 -6.26 0.16 -22.47
C GLU A 259 -5.21 1.17 -21.99
N SER A 260 -5.39 1.73 -20.79
CA SER A 260 -4.41 2.68 -20.22
C SER A 260 -3.05 2.03 -19.95
N ALA A 261 -3.07 0.78 -19.46
CA ALA A 261 -1.87 -0.02 -19.24
C ALA A 261 -1.14 -0.33 -20.55
N LYS A 262 -1.87 -0.68 -21.62
CA LYS A 262 -1.32 -0.90 -22.96
C LYS A 262 -0.63 0.37 -23.47
N THR A 263 -1.30 1.53 -23.37
CA THR A 263 -0.68 2.81 -23.75
C THR A 263 0.57 3.10 -22.93
N ALA A 264 0.54 2.84 -21.62
CA ALA A 264 1.69 3.08 -20.74
C ALA A 264 2.93 2.24 -21.11
N LEU A 265 2.71 1.04 -21.65
CA LEU A 265 3.76 0.11 -22.06
C LEU A 265 4.14 0.22 -23.54
N ASP A 266 3.53 1.14 -24.30
CA ASP A 266 3.89 1.36 -25.70
C ASP A 266 5.31 1.96 -25.82
N ASP A 267 6.04 1.56 -26.85
CA ASP A 267 7.42 2.00 -27.04
C ASP A 267 7.58 3.50 -27.27
N ASN A 268 6.54 4.14 -27.80
CA ASN A 268 6.53 5.57 -28.10
C ASN A 268 5.99 6.42 -26.94
N THR A 269 5.54 5.80 -25.85
CA THR A 269 4.99 6.52 -24.71
C THR A 269 6.11 7.03 -23.79
N SER A 270 6.08 8.34 -23.51
CA SER A 270 7.00 8.94 -22.55
C SER A 270 6.75 8.41 -21.13
N GLN A 271 7.78 8.39 -20.29
CA GLN A 271 7.67 8.01 -18.88
C GLN A 271 6.57 8.81 -18.14
N ARG A 272 6.49 10.11 -18.45
CA ARG A 272 5.47 11.02 -17.92
C ARG A 272 4.05 10.57 -18.28
N ASP A 273 3.81 10.21 -19.54
CA ASP A 273 2.48 9.86 -20.01
C ASP A 273 2.10 8.43 -19.60
N ALA A 274 3.07 7.51 -19.52
CA ALA A 274 2.88 6.20 -18.91
C ALA A 274 2.43 6.34 -17.45
N CYS A 275 3.10 7.20 -16.68
CA CYS A 275 2.70 7.47 -15.30
C CYS A 275 1.27 8.05 -15.20
N LYS A 276 0.90 9.00 -16.06
CA LYS A 276 -0.48 9.55 -16.07
C LYS A 276 -1.52 8.48 -16.38
N ALA A 277 -1.20 7.54 -17.28
CA ALA A 277 -2.09 6.44 -17.62
C ALA A 277 -2.33 5.51 -16.41
N TRP A 278 -1.31 5.22 -15.61
CA TRP A 278 -1.46 4.49 -14.34
C TRP A 278 -2.24 5.29 -13.28
N GLN A 279 -1.94 6.58 -13.13
CA GLN A 279 -2.63 7.48 -12.20
C GLN A 279 -4.13 7.63 -12.47
N ARG A 280 -4.58 7.45 -13.71
CA ARG A 280 -6.01 7.43 -14.04
C ARG A 280 -6.78 6.39 -13.21
N HIS A 281 -6.15 5.24 -12.96
CA HIS A 281 -6.79 4.10 -12.29
C HIS A 281 -6.39 3.94 -10.83
N PHE A 282 -5.18 4.37 -10.46
CA PHE A 282 -4.71 4.29 -9.10
C PHE A 282 -4.85 5.59 -8.31
N GLY A 283 -5.14 6.72 -8.96
CA GLY A 283 -5.27 8.04 -8.36
C GLY A 283 -3.97 8.85 -8.41
N LYS A 284 -4.11 10.12 -8.82
CA LYS A 284 -2.98 11.06 -9.00
C LYS A 284 -2.16 11.27 -7.73
N ASP A 285 -2.81 11.25 -6.57
CA ASP A 285 -2.15 11.45 -5.28
C ASP A 285 -1.70 10.14 -4.60
N ARG A 286 -1.87 9.00 -5.27
CA ARG A 286 -1.51 7.67 -4.73
C ARG A 286 -0.42 6.99 -5.55
N PHE A 287 -0.56 6.94 -6.86
CA PHE A 287 0.47 6.34 -7.72
C PHE A 287 1.59 7.36 -7.96
N PRO A 288 2.85 7.02 -7.62
CA PRO A 288 3.95 7.96 -7.68
C PRO A 288 4.07 8.59 -9.06
N PHE A 289 4.07 9.92 -9.08
CA PHE A 289 4.50 10.66 -10.25
C PHE A 289 6.01 10.77 -10.17
N GLU A 290 6.71 10.28 -11.19
CA GLU A 290 8.14 10.48 -11.36
C GLU A 290 8.38 11.96 -11.69
N SER A 291 8.16 12.84 -10.71
CA SER A 291 8.33 14.29 -10.81
C SER A 291 9.80 14.70 -10.92
N GLU A 292 10.69 13.75 -11.12
CA GLU A 292 12.08 14.04 -11.33
C GLU A 292 12.28 14.53 -12.75
N GLU A 293 12.52 15.83 -12.85
CA GLU A 293 12.96 16.45 -14.07
C GLU A 293 14.50 16.35 -14.11
N PHE A 294 15.05 15.94 -15.25
CA PHE A 294 16.49 15.95 -15.51
C PHE A 294 16.84 17.17 -16.35
N ILE A 295 17.96 17.83 -16.07
CA ILE A 295 18.28 19.09 -16.78
C ILE A 295 18.56 18.83 -18.26
N GLU A 296 19.03 17.62 -18.55
CA GLU A 296 19.33 17.04 -19.85
C GLU A 296 18.08 16.91 -20.74
N ASP A 297 16.88 16.79 -20.14
CA ASP A 297 15.62 16.74 -20.88
C ASP A 297 15.25 18.11 -21.48
N TYR A 298 15.83 19.20 -20.97
CA TYR A 298 15.53 20.58 -21.39
C TYR A 298 16.69 21.25 -22.12
N TYR A 299 17.93 20.86 -21.83
CA TYR A 299 19.13 21.51 -22.34
C TYR A 299 20.23 20.50 -22.64
N GLN A 300 20.98 20.73 -23.71
CA GLN A 300 22.22 20.01 -23.94
C GLN A 300 23.26 20.38 -22.87
N LEU A 301 24.07 19.40 -22.47
CA LEU A 301 25.11 19.60 -21.47
C LEU A 301 26.40 20.11 -22.10
N ASP A 302 26.97 21.15 -21.49
CA ASP A 302 28.24 21.74 -21.89
C ASP A 302 29.01 22.28 -20.68
N LEU A 303 29.37 21.37 -19.76
CA LEU A 303 29.84 21.69 -18.40
C LEU A 303 31.30 22.19 -18.37
N ARG A 304 31.55 23.39 -18.91
CA ARG A 304 32.89 24.01 -18.97
C ARG A 304 33.20 24.93 -17.79
N TYR A 305 32.20 25.28 -16.98
CA TYR A 305 32.34 26.21 -15.86
C TYR A 305 32.11 25.55 -14.51
N LYS A 306 32.69 26.14 -13.47
CA LYS A 306 32.53 25.77 -12.08
C LYS A 306 31.30 26.45 -11.48
N LEU A 307 30.61 25.73 -10.61
CA LEU A 307 29.51 26.22 -9.78
C LEU A 307 29.63 25.54 -8.41
N THR A 308 29.53 26.33 -7.35
CA THR A 308 29.52 25.84 -5.96
C THR A 308 28.26 26.34 -5.27
N ILE A 309 27.57 25.46 -4.54
CA ILE A 309 26.43 25.79 -3.70
C ILE A 309 26.68 25.35 -2.25
N ASP A 310 26.04 26.02 -1.31
CA ASP A 310 25.97 25.60 0.10
C ASP A 310 24.58 25.92 0.65
N CYS A 311 24.31 25.50 1.88
CA CYS A 311 23.04 25.69 2.55
C CYS A 311 23.24 26.32 3.92
N ARG A 312 22.51 27.39 4.23
CA ARG A 312 22.44 27.97 5.56
C ARG A 312 21.32 27.29 6.34
N VAL A 313 21.69 26.74 7.50
CA VAL A 313 20.78 26.00 8.40
C VAL A 313 20.47 26.87 9.61
N THR A 314 19.18 27.20 9.80
CA THR A 314 18.72 28.09 10.88
C THR A 314 17.60 27.47 11.70
N GLN A 315 17.58 27.78 12.99
CA GLN A 315 16.53 27.42 13.95
C GLN A 315 16.52 28.47 15.07
N ALA A 316 15.33 28.92 15.48
CA ALA A 316 15.19 29.95 16.52
C ALA A 316 15.85 29.49 17.83
N GLY A 317 16.70 30.32 18.42
CA GLY A 317 17.44 30.01 19.66
C GLY A 317 18.68 29.14 19.49
N PHE A 318 19.05 28.75 18.26
CA PHE A 318 20.25 27.95 17.98
C PHE A 318 21.23 28.70 17.10
N ARG A 319 22.52 28.34 17.21
CA ARG A 319 23.57 28.89 16.36
C ARG A 319 23.36 28.47 14.89
N THR A 320 23.42 29.43 14.00
CA THR A 320 23.40 29.21 12.55
C THR A 320 24.71 28.58 12.08
N TYR A 321 24.60 27.55 11.24
CA TYR A 321 25.72 26.92 10.54
C TYR A 321 25.41 26.77 9.06
N SER A 322 26.44 26.68 8.21
CA SER A 322 26.25 26.12 6.87
C SER A 322 26.31 24.58 6.90
N LEU A 323 25.73 23.90 5.92
CA LEU A 323 25.82 22.43 5.81
C LEU A 323 27.28 21.97 5.74
N LYS A 324 28.12 22.67 4.97
CA LYS A 324 29.57 22.42 4.92
C LYS A 324 30.23 22.52 6.30
N GLN A 325 29.87 23.54 7.09
CA GLN A 325 30.38 23.68 8.46
C GLN A 325 29.88 22.55 9.37
N MET A 326 28.60 22.16 9.26
CA MET A 326 28.04 21.05 10.02
C MET A 326 28.80 19.74 9.74
N PHE A 327 29.08 19.44 8.47
CA PHE A 327 29.86 18.25 8.09
C PHE A 327 31.28 18.29 8.65
N SER A 328 31.98 19.42 8.54
CA SER A 328 33.34 19.57 9.09
C SER A 328 33.40 19.36 10.60
N LYS A 329 32.31 19.69 11.32
CA LYS A 329 32.17 19.57 12.76
C LYS A 329 31.47 18.28 13.20
N LYS A 330 31.14 17.38 12.27
CA LYS A 330 30.37 16.15 12.51
C LYS A 330 29.01 16.39 13.21
N LEU A 331 28.38 17.55 12.97
CA LEU A 331 27.06 17.89 13.52
C LEU A 331 25.94 17.28 12.66
N PRO A 332 24.93 16.61 13.25
CA PRO A 332 23.82 16.05 12.48
C PRO A 332 22.81 17.13 12.06
N LEU A 333 22.25 16.99 10.85
CA LEU A 333 21.09 17.76 10.44
C LEU A 333 19.82 17.08 10.97
N LEU A 334 19.19 17.68 11.98
CA LEU A 334 17.93 17.20 12.56
C LEU A 334 16.69 17.85 11.91
N PRO A 335 15.48 17.30 12.13
CA PRO A 335 14.27 17.86 11.58
C PRO A 335 13.92 19.25 12.15
N ASN A 336 12.95 19.94 11.52
CA ASN A 336 12.40 21.24 11.95
C ASN A 336 13.39 22.42 11.88
N LYS A 337 14.24 22.44 10.86
CA LYS A 337 15.16 23.56 10.56
C LYS A 337 14.77 24.23 9.24
N LYS A 338 15.03 25.53 9.12
CA LYS A 338 14.92 26.24 7.85
C LYS A 338 16.24 26.10 7.09
N LEU A 339 16.14 25.76 5.81
CA LEU A 339 17.27 25.52 4.91
C LEU A 339 17.23 26.56 3.78
N GLU A 340 18.24 27.43 3.70
CA GLU A 340 18.39 28.39 2.60
C GLU A 340 19.59 27.96 1.76
N PHE A 341 19.35 27.42 0.57
CA PHE A 341 20.40 27.07 -0.39
C PHE A 341 20.79 28.29 -1.21
N TYR A 342 22.07 28.46 -1.47
CA TYR A 342 22.61 29.61 -2.20
C TYR A 342 23.85 29.25 -3.02
N ILE A 343 24.09 29.99 -4.10
CA ILE A 343 25.33 29.92 -4.87
C ILE A 343 26.46 30.60 -4.08
N VAL A 344 27.55 29.89 -3.87
CA VAL A 344 28.76 30.38 -3.18
C VAL A 344 29.71 31.04 -4.16
N ASP A 345 29.96 30.38 -5.29
CA ASP A 345 30.94 30.81 -6.29
C ASP A 345 30.64 30.19 -7.65
N PHE A 346 30.99 30.90 -8.74
CA PHE A 346 30.90 30.42 -10.12
C PHE A 346 31.87 31.20 -11.03
N ASN A 347 32.24 30.62 -12.18
CA ASN A 347 33.10 31.28 -13.17
C ASN A 347 32.51 31.34 -14.59
N ALA A 348 31.21 31.06 -14.74
CA ALA A 348 30.52 31.22 -16.02
C ALA A 348 30.33 32.70 -16.35
N PRO A 349 30.68 33.15 -17.59
CA PRO A 349 30.48 34.54 -17.99
C PRO A 349 28.98 34.82 -18.11
N GLU A 350 28.56 36.01 -17.70
CA GLU A 350 27.20 36.49 -17.89
C GLU A 350 26.90 36.83 -19.38
N PRO A 351 25.62 36.88 -19.80
CA PRO A 351 24.43 36.49 -19.05
C PRO A 351 24.23 34.96 -19.03
N PHE A 352 23.56 34.47 -17.99
CA PHE A 352 23.04 33.11 -17.86
C PHE A 352 21.76 33.09 -17.01
N LYS A 353 20.99 32.00 -17.06
CA LYS A 353 19.81 31.77 -16.22
C LYS A 353 20.15 30.74 -15.14
N VAL A 354 19.61 30.90 -13.94
CA VAL A 354 19.76 29.92 -12.85
C VAL A 354 18.49 29.09 -12.72
N LYS A 355 18.67 27.79 -12.51
CA LYS A 355 17.59 26.85 -12.20
C LYS A 355 17.97 25.99 -10.99
N TRP A 356 16.97 25.60 -10.21
CA TRP A 356 17.11 24.76 -9.01
C TRP A 356 16.27 23.50 -9.12
N LYS A 357 16.75 22.40 -8.54
CA LYS A 357 15.99 21.17 -8.32
C LYS A 357 16.10 20.77 -6.88
N VAL A 358 14.95 20.47 -6.27
CA VAL A 358 14.88 19.91 -4.91
C VAL A 358 14.29 18.52 -5.02
N ARG A 359 15.09 17.50 -4.70
CA ARG A 359 14.64 16.11 -4.71
C ARG A 359 14.40 15.63 -3.29
N ASN A 360 13.16 15.22 -3.05
CA ASN A 360 12.77 14.52 -1.84
C ASN A 360 12.46 13.06 -2.18
N VAL A 361 13.21 12.11 -1.62
CA VAL A 361 12.94 10.67 -1.76
C VAL A 361 12.83 9.98 -0.40
N GLY A 362 12.27 8.77 -0.42
CA GLY A 362 12.20 7.89 0.75
C GLY A 362 10.83 7.86 1.43
N ASN A 363 10.68 6.87 2.32
CA ASN A 363 9.40 6.45 2.90
C ASN A 363 8.61 7.60 3.56
N GLU A 364 9.28 8.55 4.22
CA GLU A 364 8.62 9.65 4.89
C GLU A 364 8.19 10.75 3.90
N ALA A 365 8.96 11.01 2.84
CA ALA A 365 8.57 11.87 1.72
C ALA A 365 7.31 11.33 1.03
N ILE A 366 7.30 10.02 0.80
CA ILE A 366 6.17 9.26 0.25
C ILE A 366 4.96 9.38 1.17
N ARG A 367 5.13 9.08 2.47
CA ARG A 367 4.05 9.14 3.48
C ARG A 367 3.39 10.52 3.54
N ARG A 368 4.17 11.59 3.41
CA ARG A 368 3.67 12.97 3.46
C ARG A 368 3.18 13.50 2.11
N ARG A 369 3.27 12.71 1.03
CA ARG A 369 3.04 13.15 -0.36
C ARG A 369 3.88 14.39 -0.73
N GLN A 370 5.12 14.41 -0.26
CA GLN A 370 6.09 15.50 -0.48
C GLN A 370 7.27 15.07 -1.36
N ILE A 371 7.05 14.07 -2.23
CA ILE A 371 8.02 13.70 -3.26
C ILE A 371 8.12 14.87 -4.25
N ARG A 372 9.34 15.32 -4.48
CA ARG A 372 9.68 16.40 -5.41
C ARG A 372 10.82 15.97 -6.30
N GLY A 373 10.98 16.65 -7.42
CA GLY A 373 12.12 16.52 -8.32
C GLY A 373 12.10 17.49 -9.48
N GLN A 374 11.20 18.47 -9.46
CA GLN A 374 10.99 19.45 -10.52
C GLN A 374 12.13 20.46 -10.55
N ILE A 375 12.48 20.91 -11.76
CA ILE A 375 13.44 21.97 -12.04
C ILE A 375 12.68 23.30 -12.14
N VAL A 376 12.90 24.17 -11.17
CA VAL A 376 12.29 25.50 -11.10
C VAL A 376 13.27 26.58 -11.52
N LYS A 377 12.76 27.68 -12.09
CA LYS A 377 13.59 28.87 -12.36
C LYS A 377 13.94 29.55 -11.04
N ASP A 378 15.17 30.05 -10.93
CA ASP A 378 15.57 30.90 -9.81
C ASP A 378 14.72 32.18 -9.74
N SER A 379 14.50 32.67 -8.52
CA SER A 379 13.71 33.88 -8.28
C SER A 379 14.46 35.20 -8.52
N GLY A 380 15.70 35.13 -9.04
CA GLY A 380 16.55 36.29 -9.33
C GLY A 380 17.51 36.66 -8.19
N ASN A 381 17.61 35.81 -7.15
CA ASN A 381 18.42 36.06 -5.96
C ASN A 381 19.47 34.97 -5.72
N TYR A 382 19.58 33.99 -6.63
CA TYR A 382 20.50 32.85 -6.52
C TYR A 382 20.30 32.02 -5.25
N ARG A 383 19.03 31.87 -4.84
CA ARG A 383 18.64 31.18 -3.62
C ARG A 383 17.36 30.37 -3.78
N ILE A 384 17.26 29.29 -3.01
CA ILE A 384 16.03 28.53 -2.82
C ILE A 384 15.85 28.13 -1.35
N ASN A 385 14.62 28.28 -0.86
CA ASN A 385 14.27 28.01 0.54
C ASN A 385 13.53 26.69 0.68
N GLU A 386 13.94 25.89 1.66
CA GLU A 386 13.37 24.59 2.00
C GLU A 386 13.33 24.41 3.53
N SER A 387 12.83 23.25 3.97
CA SER A 387 12.72 22.92 5.39
C SER A 387 13.05 21.45 5.64
N SER A 388 13.70 21.14 6.75
CA SER A 388 14.01 19.75 7.14
C SER A 388 12.81 19.08 7.82
N ASN A 389 11.66 19.04 7.16
CA ASN A 389 10.41 18.58 7.80
C ASN A 389 10.39 17.07 8.08
N PHE A 390 11.22 16.28 7.38
CA PHE A 390 11.25 14.84 7.51
C PHE A 390 12.62 14.22 7.21
N HIS A 391 12.87 13.04 7.78
CA HIS A 391 14.09 12.25 7.55
C HIS A 391 14.03 11.54 6.19
N GLY A 392 15.19 11.32 5.56
CA GLY A 392 15.30 10.65 4.27
C GLY A 392 16.48 11.16 3.43
N SER A 393 16.70 10.52 2.29
CA SER A 393 17.67 11.02 1.31
C SER A 393 17.07 12.22 0.58
N HIS A 394 17.77 13.35 0.67
CA HIS A 394 17.38 14.60 0.03
C HIS A 394 18.61 15.18 -0.64
N PHE A 395 18.41 15.84 -1.77
CA PHE A 395 19.48 16.61 -2.39
C PHE A 395 18.91 17.82 -3.12
N VAL A 396 19.76 18.83 -3.28
CA VAL A 396 19.48 20.03 -4.06
C VAL A 396 20.52 20.16 -5.16
N GLU A 397 20.06 20.45 -6.38
CA GLU A 397 20.92 20.76 -7.51
C GLU A 397 20.66 22.19 -8.00
N CYS A 398 21.71 22.80 -8.53
CA CYS A 398 21.68 24.11 -9.17
C CYS A 398 22.32 24.00 -10.56
N TYR A 399 21.76 24.71 -11.54
CA TYR A 399 22.22 24.70 -12.92
C TYR A 399 22.35 26.13 -13.45
N LEU A 400 23.43 26.38 -14.21
CA LEU A 400 23.60 27.62 -14.98
C LEU A 400 23.31 27.34 -16.46
N ILE A 401 22.38 28.08 -17.05
CA ILE A 401 21.92 27.91 -18.42
C ILE A 401 22.35 29.11 -19.27
N LYS A 402 23.20 28.88 -20.29
CA LYS A 402 23.69 29.91 -21.22
C LYS A 402 23.51 29.43 -22.66
N ASN A 403 22.94 30.28 -23.51
CA ASN A 403 22.70 29.98 -24.94
C ASN A 403 21.99 28.64 -25.19
N ASN A 404 21.04 28.28 -24.32
CA ASN A 404 20.30 27.01 -24.36
C ASN A 404 21.12 25.74 -24.01
N PHE A 405 22.31 25.91 -23.42
CA PHE A 405 23.12 24.84 -22.84
C PHE A 405 23.14 24.94 -21.32
N CYS A 406 23.18 23.80 -20.64
CA CYS A 406 23.55 23.74 -19.23
C CYS A 406 25.07 23.76 -19.12
N VAL A 407 25.64 24.89 -18.69
CA VAL A 407 27.08 25.16 -18.74
C VAL A 407 27.82 24.95 -17.41
N ALA A 408 27.07 24.80 -16.31
CA ALA A 408 27.57 24.38 -15.01
C ALA A 408 26.46 23.72 -14.18
N ARG A 409 26.85 22.77 -13.31
CA ARG A 409 25.95 22.07 -12.37
C ARG A 409 26.64 21.92 -11.02
N ALA A 410 25.88 22.06 -9.94
CA ALA A 410 26.32 21.76 -8.58
C ALA A 410 25.24 20.97 -7.85
N ARG A 411 25.66 20.09 -6.93
CA ARG A 411 24.78 19.27 -6.10
C ARG A 411 25.23 19.32 -4.64
N ILE A 412 24.27 19.33 -3.73
CA ILE A 412 24.49 19.15 -2.30
C ILE A 412 23.51 18.10 -1.75
N ASP A 413 24.04 17.09 -1.06
CA ASP A 413 23.22 16.12 -0.34
C ASP A 413 22.82 16.67 1.03
N VAL A 414 21.59 16.37 1.45
CA VAL A 414 20.94 16.92 2.64
C VAL A 414 20.51 15.77 3.56
N PRO A 415 21.45 15.17 4.33
CA PRO A 415 21.17 13.99 5.14
C PRO A 415 20.46 14.35 6.45
N ILE A 416 19.12 14.34 6.44
CA ILE A 416 18.29 14.61 7.63
C ILE A 416 18.21 13.34 8.48
N LYS A 417 18.76 13.38 9.70
CA LYS A 417 18.74 12.28 10.68
C LYS A 417 17.53 12.37 11.61
N LEU A 418 17.13 11.24 12.19
CA LEU A 418 16.18 11.22 13.31
C LEU A 418 16.91 11.64 14.61
N PRO A 419 16.22 12.27 15.57
CA PRO A 419 16.73 12.39 16.94
C PRO A 419 16.95 10.99 17.50
N GLU A 420 18.11 10.76 18.12
CA GLU A 420 18.38 9.55 18.92
C GLU A 420 17.57 9.55 20.21
#